data_AF-A0A932G330-F1
#
_entry.id   AF-A0A932G330-F1
#
_cell.length_a   1.000
_cell.length_b   1.000
_cell.length_c   1.000
_cell.angle_alpha   90.00
_cell.angle_beta   90.00
_cell.angle_gamma   90.00
#
_symmetry.space_group_name_H-M   'P 1'
#
loop_
_entity.id
_entity.type
_entity.pdbx_description
1 polymer ?
#
loop_
_entity_poly.entity_id
_entity_poly.type
_entity_poly.pdbx_seq_one_letter_code
_entity_poly.pdbx_strand_id
1 'polypeptide(L)' 'MRTTVDLADHLLVRAKQLAAAQRTTLTAILEDSLRMYLATVPAEMRKKRGRFRLPVADGGKPRAGIDLTDTSALMEIP' A
#
# COMPACT_ATOMS: atom_id res chain seq x y z
N MET A 1 -3.25 4.88 21.37
CA MET A 1 -2.93 4.10 22.60
C MET A 1 -1.67 4.68 23.21
N ARG A 2 -1.54 4.77 24.54
CA ARG A 2 -0.27 5.17 25.18
C ARG A 2 0.58 3.93 25.42
N THR A 3 1.81 3.95 24.92
CA THR A 3 2.76 2.84 25.03
C THR A 3 4.07 3.37 25.60
N THR A 4 4.72 2.59 26.47
CA THR A 4 6.08 2.86 26.95
C THR A 4 7.01 1.88 26.27
N VAL A 5 8.11 2.37 25.71
CA VAL A 5 9.13 1.57 25.02
C VAL A 5 10.51 2.03 25.45
N ASP A 6 11.45 1.11 25.56
CA ASP A 6 12.86 1.44 25.78
C ASP A 6 13.50 1.84 24.45
N LEU A 7 14.19 2.99 24.44
CA LEU A 7 14.85 3.54 23.26
C LEU A 7 16.23 4.05 23.66
N ALA A 8 17.24 3.80 22.83
CA ALA A 8 18.57 4.34 23.07
C ALA A 8 18.54 5.88 23.09
N ASP A 9 19.23 6.50 24.05
CA ASP A 9 19.18 7.95 24.28
C ASP A 9 19.51 8.77 23.04
N HIS A 10 20.51 8.33 22.28
CA HIS A 10 20.92 9.02 21.06
C HIS A 10 19.80 9.04 20.00
N LEU A 11 18.97 8.00 19.92
CA LEU A 11 17.81 7.96 19.02
C LEU A 11 16.72 8.92 19.49
N LEU A 12 16.46 8.97 20.81
CA LEU A 12 15.47 9.89 21.37
C LEU A 12 15.86 11.35 21.11
N VAL A 13 17.14 11.69 21.27
CA VAL A 13 17.68 13.04 20.98
C VAL A 13 17.48 13.38 19.51
N ARG A 14 17.86 12.49 18.59
CA ARG A 14 17.69 12.71 17.15
C ARG A 14 16.23 12.85 16.75
N ALA A 15 15.35 12.01 17.29
CA ALA A 15 13.92 12.07 16.99
C ALA A 15 13.28 13.38 17.48
N LYS A 16 13.69 13.89 18.65
CA LYS A 16 13.24 15.20 19.14
C LYS A 16 13.74 16.36 18.28
N GLN A 17 15.00 16.32 17.84
CA GLN A 17 15.55 17.32 16.92
C GLN A 17 14.77 17.34 15.61
N LEU A 18 14.47 16.15 15.06
CA LEU A 18 13.69 16.00 13.84
C LEU A 18 12.26 16.57 14.00
N ALA A 19 11.59 16.23 15.10
CA ALA A 19 10.26 16.73 15.39
C ALA A 19 10.23 18.27 15.47
N ALA A 20 11.21 18.88 16.14
CA ALA A 20 11.35 20.33 16.23
C ALA A 20 11.59 20.96 14.85
N ALA A 21 12.49 20.40 14.06
CA ALA A 21 12.80 20.89 12.71
C ALA A 21 11.60 20.84 11.77
N GLN A 22 10.79 19.77 11.86
CA GLN A 22 9.60 19.58 11.04
C GLN A 22 8.32 20.23 11.61
N ARG A 23 8.42 20.92 12.76
CA ARG A 23 7.26 21.49 13.48
C ARG A 23 6.16 20.45 13.75
N THR A 24 6.56 19.25 14.12
CA THR A 24 5.67 18.14 14.43
C THR A 24 5.97 17.57 15.82
N THR A 25 5.24 16.53 16.23
CA THR A 25 5.42 15.89 17.53
C THR A 25 6.29 14.64 17.43
N LEU A 26 6.96 14.28 18.53
CA LEU A 26 7.68 13.00 18.62
C LEU A 26 6.76 11.81 18.35
N THR A 27 5.51 11.89 18.81
CA THR A 27 4.48 10.87 18.58
C THR A 27 4.19 10.70 17.08
N ALA A 28 4.02 11.79 16.34
CA ALA A 28 3.78 11.71 14.89
C ALA A 28 4.95 11.06 14.14
N ILE A 29 6.20 11.44 14.48
CA ILE A 29 7.39 10.81 13.91
C ILE A 29 7.42 9.30 14.19
N LEU A 30 7.09 8.89 15.43
CA LEU A 30 7.04 7.47 15.82
C LEU A 30 5.94 6.71 15.06
N GLU A 31 4.74 7.28 14.97
CA GLU A 31 3.61 6.66 14.27
C GLU A 31 3.87 6.50 12.77
N ASP A 32 4.40 7.53 12.11
CA ASP A 32 4.71 7.50 10.69
C ASP A 32 5.83 6.48 10.40
N SER A 33 6.89 6.48 11.20
CA SER A 33 7.99 5.52 11.09
C SER A 33 7.49 4.09 11.26
N LEU A 34 6.62 3.85 12.25
CA LEU A 34 6.04 2.53 12.49
C LEU A 34 5.13 2.10 11.34
N ARG A 35 4.32 3.01 10.79
CA ARG A 35 3.45 2.74 9.64
C ARG A 35 4.27 2.36 8.41
N MET A 36 5.35 3.09 8.13
CA MET A 36 6.27 2.80 7.03
C MET A 36 6.94 1.44 7.24
N TYR A 37 7.47 1.18 8.43
CA TYR A 37 8.13 -0.09 8.75
C TYR A 37 7.18 -1.28 8.56
N LEU A 38 5.96 -1.21 9.12
CA LEU A 38 4.96 -2.27 8.98
C LEU A 38 4.46 -2.44 7.54
N ALA A 39 4.51 -1.39 6.73
CA ALA A 39 4.18 -1.47 5.31
C ALA A 39 5.26 -2.19 4.49
N THR A 40 6.54 -2.04 4.86
CA THR A 40 7.70 -2.63 4.19
C THR A 40 8.08 -4.02 4.67
N VAL A 41 7.56 -4.47 5.83
CA VAL A 41 7.74 -5.87 6.29
C VAL A 41 7.40 -6.83 5.13
N PRO A 42 8.32 -7.76 4.77
CA PRO A 42 8.20 -8.58 3.56
C PRO A 42 6.84 -9.27 3.44
N ALA A 43 6.36 -9.32 2.20
CA ALA A 43 5.10 -9.98 1.87
C ALA A 43 5.04 -11.43 2.40
N GLU A 44 6.18 -12.11 2.64
CA GLU A 44 6.25 -13.43 3.29
C GLU A 44 5.49 -13.49 4.65
N MET A 45 5.55 -12.45 5.47
CA MET A 45 4.74 -12.39 6.70
C MET A 45 3.26 -12.06 6.42
N ARG A 46 2.99 -11.29 5.35
CA ARG A 46 1.63 -11.04 4.84
C ARG A 46 1.03 -12.22 4.06
N LYS A 47 1.82 -13.19 3.59
CA LYS A 47 1.40 -14.33 2.74
C LYS A 47 0.39 -15.26 3.41
N LYS A 48 0.17 -15.15 4.72
CA LYS A 48 -0.97 -15.79 5.39
C LYS A 48 -2.32 -15.21 4.95
N ARG A 49 -2.37 -13.98 4.44
CA ARG A 49 -3.48 -13.53 3.59
C ARG A 49 -3.26 -14.20 2.23
N GLY A 50 -3.91 -15.35 2.05
CA GLY A 50 -3.77 -16.18 0.86
C GLY A 50 -3.82 -15.35 -0.42
N ARG A 51 -2.99 -15.73 -1.40
CA ARG A 51 -2.96 -15.09 -2.72
C ARG A 51 -4.39 -14.98 -3.24
N PHE A 52 -4.90 -13.75 -3.36
CA PHE A 52 -6.17 -13.52 -4.02
C PHE A 52 -6.00 -13.98 -5.47
N ARG A 53 -6.66 -15.09 -5.85
CA ARG A 53 -6.76 -15.49 -7.25
C ARG A 53 -7.72 -14.52 -7.91
N LEU A 54 -7.18 -13.61 -8.71
CA LEU A 54 -8.00 -12.83 -9.63
C LEU A 54 -8.72 -13.82 -10.56
N PRO A 55 -10.05 -13.74 -10.68
CA PRO A 55 -10.75 -14.52 -11.69
C PRO A 55 -10.23 -14.07 -13.06
N VAL A 56 -9.67 -15.03 -13.80
CA VAL A 56 -9.38 -14.83 -15.21
C VAL A 56 -10.70 -15.08 -15.92
N ALA A 57 -11.28 -14.05 -16.51
CA ALA A 57 -12.37 -14.24 -17.44
C ALA A 57 -11.76 -14.87 -18.71
N ASP A 58 -12.23 -16.06 -19.08
CA ASP A 58 -11.98 -16.60 -20.42
C ASP A 58 -12.79 -15.73 -21.40
N GLY A 59 -12.22 -14.58 -21.76
CA GLY A 59 -12.86 -13.45 -22.45
C GLY A 59 -13.27 -13.73 -23.91
N GLY A 60 -13.62 -14.97 -24.23
CA GLY A 60 -13.97 -15.41 -25.57
C GLY A 60 -12.83 -15.22 -26.56
N LYS A 61 -13.15 -15.41 -27.84
CA LYS A 61 -12.26 -15.03 -28.95
C LYS A 61 -12.78 -13.72 -29.54
N PRO A 62 -11.89 -12.82 -29.99
CA PRO A 62 -12.29 -11.67 -30.78
C PRO A 62 -13.15 -12.11 -31.97
N ARG A 63 -14.31 -11.48 -32.14
CA ARG A 63 -15.18 -11.73 -33.29
C ARG A 63 -14.64 -10.92 -34.48
N ALA A 64 -14.43 -11.60 -35.60
CA ALA A 64 -13.88 -10.97 -36.80
C ALA A 64 -14.76 -9.80 -37.27
N GLY A 65 -14.14 -8.68 -37.62
CA GLY A 65 -14.82 -7.46 -38.08
C GLY A 65 -15.24 -6.49 -36.96
N ILE A 66 -14.96 -6.81 -35.69
CA ILE A 66 -15.20 -5.90 -34.56
C ILE A 66 -13.87 -5.35 -34.07
N ASP A 67 -13.75 -4.03 -34.06
CA ASP A 67 -12.66 -3.33 -33.39
C ASP A 67 -12.92 -3.27 -31.89
N LEU A 68 -12.06 -3.91 -31.09
CA LEU A 68 -12.16 -3.95 -29.64
C LEU A 68 -11.78 -2.63 -28.96
N THR A 69 -11.26 -1.67 -29.71
CA THR A 69 -10.88 -0.33 -29.22
C THR A 69 -11.95 0.73 -29.51
N ASP A 70 -12.98 0.38 -30.28
CA ASP A 70 -14.14 1.23 -30.56
C ASP A 70 -15.36 0.77 -29.75
N THR A 71 -15.64 1.48 -28.67
CA THR A 71 -16.76 1.20 -27.77
C THR A 71 -18.12 1.33 -28.46
N SER A 72 -18.23 2.11 -29.55
CA SER A 72 -19.49 2.29 -30.27
C SER A 72 -19.88 1.05 -31.07
N ALA A 73 -18.90 0.39 -31.71
CA ALA A 73 -19.08 -0.87 -32.43
C ALA A 73 -19.49 -2.06 -31.52
N LEU A 74 -19.27 -1.95 -30.21
CA LEU A 74 -19.62 -2.98 -29.23
C LEU A 74 -21.07 -2.88 -28.72
N MET A 75 -21.70 -1.70 -28.81
CA MET A 75 -23.05 -1.43 -28.29
C MET A 75 -24.18 -1.89 -29.24
N GLU A 76 -23.85 -2.19 -30.49
CA GLU A 76 -24.80 -2.63 -31.52
C GLU A 76 -24.85 -4.15 -31.69
N ILE A 77 -24.07 -4.89 -30.89
CA ILE A 77 -24.05 -6.35 -30.90
C ILE A 77 -25.21 -6.85 -30.02
N PRO A 78 -26.14 -7.68 -30.54
CA PRO A 78 -27.27 -8.21 -29.76
C PRO A 78 -26.86 -9.20 -28.67
#